data_AF-A0A4U5VUH2-F1
#
_entry.id   AF-A0A4U5VUH2-F1
#
_cell.length_a   1.000
_cell.length_b   1.000
_cell.length_c   1.000
_cell.angle_alpha   90.00
_cell.angle_beta   90.00
_cell.angle_gamma   90.00
#
_symmetry.space_group_name_H-M   'P 1'
#
loop_
_entity.id
_entity.type
_entity.pdbx_description
1 polymer ?
#
loop_
_entity_poly.entity_id
_entity_poly.type
_entity_poly.pdbx_seq_one_letter_code
_entity_poly.pdbx_strand_id
1 'polypeptide(L)'
;MNVPYPVFLGDKRDIDLIIAPDYSAGKVFETLTLARDYAAEVKKPFPEIDDKILKERDWPKDCYVFEGKEKEPTIVYMPLFNRRNCKDAEEVKAKMDQFSTFHRPYNKKHIESLLEIVKGNVKNNKGTLLKEINRVVRLREKKSE
;
A
#
# COMPACT_ATOMS: atom_id res chain seq x y z
N MET A 1 2.89 -9.94 -9.31
CA MET A 1 2.68 -8.97 -8.20
C MET A 1 3.84 -8.00 -8.16
N ASN A 2 3.60 -6.69 -8.06
CA ASN A 2 4.65 -5.66 -8.08
C ASN A 2 5.14 -5.22 -6.67
N VAL A 3 4.59 -5.82 -5.62
CA VAL A 3 5.05 -5.70 -4.23
C VAL A 3 5.44 -7.10 -3.76
N PRO A 4 6.60 -7.28 -3.09
CA PRO A 4 7.12 -8.60 -2.78
C PRO A 4 6.43 -9.25 -1.56
N TYR A 5 5.10 -9.33 -1.56
CA TYR A 5 4.32 -10.01 -0.51
C TYR A 5 4.78 -11.46 -0.20
N PRO A 6 5.15 -12.30 -1.18
CA PRO A 6 5.54 -13.69 -0.89
C PRO A 6 6.66 -13.85 0.14
N VAL A 7 7.61 -12.91 0.21
CA VAL A 7 8.71 -13.00 1.19
C VAL A 7 8.32 -12.58 2.60
N PHE A 8 7.14 -11.96 2.78
CA PHE A 8 6.62 -11.50 4.06
C PHE A 8 5.51 -12.39 4.61
N LEU A 9 4.86 -13.20 3.76
CA LEU A 9 3.76 -14.11 4.15
C LEU A 9 4.26 -15.50 4.62
N GLY A 10 5.54 -15.64 4.95
CA GLY A 10 6.16 -16.92 5.31
C GLY A 10 6.29 -17.12 6.82
N ASP A 11 6.14 -18.37 7.29
CA ASP A 11 6.15 -18.72 8.72
C ASP A 11 7.49 -18.44 9.43
N LYS A 12 8.58 -18.29 8.66
CA LYS A 12 9.91 -17.95 9.19
C LYS A 12 10.02 -16.50 9.65
N ARG A 13 9.14 -15.62 9.18
CA ARG A 13 9.12 -14.21 9.53
C ARG A 13 7.78 -13.90 10.18
N ASP A 14 7.80 -13.70 11.48
CA ASP A 14 6.61 -13.37 12.28
C ASP A 14 6.30 -11.86 12.13
N ILE A 15 5.77 -11.48 10.96
CA ILE A 15 5.48 -10.10 10.57
C ILE A 15 4.10 -9.67 11.07
N ASP A 16 4.04 -8.65 11.93
CA ASP A 16 2.77 -8.10 12.40
C ASP A 16 2.23 -6.95 11.52
N LEU A 17 3.11 -6.23 10.82
CA LEU A 17 2.77 -5.03 10.03
C LEU A 17 3.56 -4.96 8.73
N ILE A 18 2.86 -4.73 7.63
CA ILE A 18 3.43 -4.44 6.31
C ILE A 18 3.01 -3.01 5.91
N ILE A 19 3.99 -2.13 5.72
CA ILE A 19 3.75 -0.81 5.11
C ILE A 19 4.09 -0.94 3.63
N ALA A 20 3.09 -0.74 2.77
CA ALA A 20 3.16 -1.00 1.33
C ALA A 20 2.88 0.28 0.52
N PRO A 21 3.90 1.12 0.27
CA PRO A 21 3.86 2.11 -0.80
C PRO A 21 3.74 1.39 -2.15
N ASP A 22 2.71 1.70 -2.92
CA ASP A 22 2.46 1.07 -4.22
C ASP A 22 2.82 2.02 -5.37
N TYR A 23 3.83 1.61 -6.14
CA TYR A 23 4.35 2.29 -7.33
C TYR A 23 4.01 1.53 -8.63
N SER A 24 3.07 0.60 -8.57
CA SER A 24 2.66 -0.16 -9.76
C SER A 24 2.03 0.73 -10.81
N ALA A 25 2.35 0.45 -12.08
CA ALA A 25 1.69 1.04 -13.24
C ALA A 25 0.32 0.39 -13.53
N GLY A 26 -0.04 -0.64 -12.76
CA GLY A 26 -1.31 -1.33 -12.85
C GLY A 26 -2.46 -0.53 -12.23
N LYS A 27 -3.60 -1.18 -12.11
CA LYS A 27 -4.75 -0.61 -11.42
C LYS A 27 -4.47 -0.53 -9.92
N VAL A 28 -4.94 0.53 -9.26
CA VAL A 28 -4.89 0.62 -7.79
C VAL A 28 -5.53 -0.63 -7.18
N PHE A 29 -4.94 -1.16 -6.11
CA PHE A 29 -5.29 -2.43 -5.47
C PHE A 29 -5.01 -3.71 -6.26
N GLU A 30 -4.65 -3.68 -7.54
CA GLU A 30 -4.38 -4.90 -8.32
C GLU A 30 -3.28 -5.75 -7.69
N THR A 31 -2.18 -5.10 -7.28
CA THR A 31 -1.08 -5.80 -6.60
C THR A 31 -1.52 -6.39 -5.26
N LEU A 32 -2.41 -5.69 -4.54
CA LEU A 32 -2.93 -6.13 -3.24
C LEU A 32 -3.90 -7.32 -3.39
N THR A 33 -4.80 -7.28 -4.38
CA THR A 33 -5.74 -8.38 -4.65
C THR A 33 -5.01 -9.62 -5.17
N LEU A 34 -4.00 -9.46 -6.02
CA LEU A 34 -3.15 -10.57 -6.45
C LEU A 34 -2.39 -11.20 -5.26
N ALA A 35 -1.98 -10.39 -4.28
CA ALA A 35 -1.33 -10.87 -3.07
C ALA A 35 -2.28 -11.67 -2.16
N ARG A 36 -3.54 -11.21 -2.02
CA ARG A 36 -4.61 -11.96 -1.34
C ARG A 36 -4.83 -13.31 -2.02
N ASP A 37 -4.98 -13.33 -3.34
CA ASP A 37 -5.28 -14.55 -4.10
C ASP A 37 -4.10 -15.55 -4.02
N TYR A 38 -2.87 -15.05 -4.14
CA TYR A 38 -1.66 -15.85 -3.91
C TYR A 38 -1.62 -16.43 -2.50
N ALA A 39 -1.88 -15.62 -1.47
CA ALA A 39 -1.87 -16.08 -0.08
C ALA A 39 -2.90 -17.20 0.15
N ALA A 40 -4.09 -17.09 -0.44
CA ALA A 40 -5.12 -18.12 -0.38
C ALA A 40 -4.65 -19.43 -1.05
N GLU A 41 -4.03 -19.35 -2.23
CA GLU A 41 -3.49 -20.50 -2.96
C GLU A 41 -2.42 -21.26 -2.13
N VAL A 42 -1.51 -20.53 -1.49
CA VAL A 42 -0.45 -21.11 -0.66
C VAL A 42 -0.85 -21.31 0.81
N LYS A 43 -2.14 -21.13 1.15
CA LYS A 43 -2.73 -21.29 2.49
C LYS A 43 -1.99 -20.47 3.57
N LYS A 44 -1.65 -19.23 3.24
CA LYS A 44 -1.03 -18.25 4.14
C LYS A 44 -2.05 -17.25 4.67
N PRO A 45 -1.92 -16.81 5.94
CA PRO A 45 -2.82 -15.83 6.52
C PRO A 45 -2.65 -14.49 5.81
N PHE A 46 -3.77 -13.85 5.47
CA PHE A 46 -3.80 -12.56 4.79
C PHE A 46 -5.06 -11.80 5.23
N PRO A 47 -4.98 -10.48 5.52
CA PRO A 47 -6.12 -9.73 6.01
C PRO A 47 -7.25 -9.65 4.97
N GLU A 48 -8.48 -9.59 5.46
CA GLU A 48 -9.66 -9.42 4.63
C GLU A 48 -9.63 -8.06 3.89
N ILE A 49 -10.00 -8.08 2.61
CA ILE A 49 -10.14 -6.88 1.77
C ILE A 49 -11.62 -6.73 1.41
N ASP A 50 -12.30 -5.71 1.93
CA ASP A 50 -13.69 -5.41 1.55
C ASP A 50 -13.73 -4.91 0.09
N ASP A 51 -14.42 -5.65 -0.79
CA ASP A 51 -14.55 -5.31 -2.21
C ASP A 51 -15.14 -3.91 -2.47
N LYS A 52 -15.80 -3.28 -1.49
CA LYS A 52 -16.24 -1.88 -1.59
C LYS A 52 -15.08 -0.92 -1.84
N ILE A 53 -13.87 -1.21 -1.37
CA ILE A 53 -12.71 -0.36 -1.59
C ILE A 53 -12.32 -0.30 -3.08
N LEU A 54 -12.67 -1.31 -3.86
CA LEU A 54 -12.42 -1.36 -5.30
C LEU A 54 -13.21 -0.28 -6.07
N LYS A 55 -14.27 0.27 -5.47
CA LYS A 55 -15.01 1.41 -6.03
C LYS A 55 -14.21 2.71 -6.00
N GLU A 56 -13.17 2.80 -5.16
CA GLU A 56 -12.31 3.98 -5.02
C GLU A 56 -11.09 3.93 -5.95
N ARG A 57 -10.97 2.91 -6.80
CA ARG A 57 -9.75 2.61 -7.58
C ARG A 57 -9.28 3.76 -8.47
N ASP A 58 -10.19 4.46 -9.13
CA ASP A 58 -9.82 5.47 -10.12
C ASP A 58 -9.45 6.81 -9.44
N TRP A 59 -9.84 7.02 -8.17
CA TRP A 59 -9.43 8.16 -7.36
C TRP A 59 -9.31 7.74 -5.88
N PRO A 60 -8.19 7.09 -5.51
CA PRO A 60 -8.05 6.45 -4.21
C PRO A 60 -7.64 7.46 -3.13
N LYS A 61 -7.94 7.14 -1.86
CA LYS A 61 -7.39 7.80 -0.67
C LYS A 61 -5.88 7.61 -0.63
N ASP A 62 -5.21 8.43 0.18
CA ASP A 62 -3.76 8.40 0.36
C ASP A 62 -3.27 7.23 1.22
N CYS A 63 -4.16 6.59 1.98
CA CYS A 63 -3.81 5.47 2.85
C CYS A 63 -5.04 4.59 3.16
N TYR A 64 -4.80 3.28 3.19
CA TYR A 64 -5.76 2.25 3.57
C TYR A 64 -5.12 1.31 4.59
N VAL A 65 -5.87 0.96 5.64
CA VAL A 65 -5.43 0.00 6.65
C VAL A 65 -6.30 -1.24 6.55
N PHE A 66 -5.69 -2.38 6.26
CA PHE A 66 -6.31 -3.70 6.29
C PHE A 66 -5.85 -4.40 7.56
N GLU A 67 -6.74 -4.42 8.55
CA GLU A 67 -6.46 -4.97 9.86
C GLU A 67 -6.32 -6.50 9.79
N GLY A 68 -5.15 -7.01 10.18
CA GLY A 68 -4.91 -8.44 10.30
C GLY A 68 -5.45 -8.99 11.62
N LYS A 69 -5.98 -10.21 11.58
CA LYS A 69 -6.43 -10.99 12.75
C LYS A 69 -5.46 -12.13 13.04
N GLU A 70 -5.29 -12.48 14.31
CA GLU A 70 -4.48 -13.62 14.78
C GLU A 70 -3.04 -13.65 14.20
N LYS A 71 -2.82 -14.41 13.12
CA LYS A 71 -1.55 -14.63 12.41
C LYS A 71 -1.42 -13.80 11.13
N GLU A 72 -2.45 -13.04 10.76
CA GLU A 72 -2.43 -12.18 9.58
C GLU A 72 -1.66 -10.89 9.90
N PRO A 73 -0.80 -10.42 8.98
CA PRO A 73 -0.20 -9.11 9.13
C PRO A 73 -1.27 -8.04 8.91
N THR A 74 -1.19 -6.94 9.67
CA THR A 74 -1.87 -5.70 9.29
C THR A 74 -1.16 -5.09 8.08
N ILE A 75 -1.89 -4.62 7.07
CA ILE A 75 -1.31 -3.98 5.88
C ILE A 75 -1.72 -2.51 5.83
N VAL A 76 -0.75 -1.61 5.78
CA VAL A 76 -0.96 -0.20 5.44
C VAL A 76 -0.61 -0.01 3.96
N TYR A 77 -1.61 0.10 3.10
CA TYR A 77 -1.46 0.30 1.67
C TYR A 77 -1.51 1.78 1.31
N MET A 78 -0.53 2.27 0.54
CA MET A 78 -0.38 3.68 0.22
C MET A 78 -0.18 3.87 -1.29
N PRO A 79 -1.23 4.22 -2.05
CA PRO A 79 -1.12 4.45 -3.48
C PRO A 79 -0.33 5.74 -3.78
N LEU A 80 0.53 5.69 -4.80
CA LEU A 80 1.37 6.82 -5.21
C LEU A 80 0.55 8.07 -5.54
N PHE A 81 -0.41 7.95 -6.46
CA PHE A 81 -1.32 9.04 -6.83
C PHE A 81 -2.68 8.85 -6.17
N ASN A 82 -3.19 9.89 -5.53
CA ASN A 82 -4.34 9.80 -4.62
C ASN A 82 -5.02 11.17 -4.41
N ARG A 83 -6.13 11.19 -3.67
CA ARG A 83 -6.94 12.42 -3.46
C ARG A 83 -6.21 13.58 -2.76
N ARG A 84 -5.06 13.34 -2.12
CA ARG A 84 -4.27 14.43 -1.51
C ARG A 84 -3.37 15.12 -2.51
N ASN A 85 -2.96 14.42 -3.57
CA ASN A 85 -2.04 14.94 -4.57
C ASN A 85 -2.65 15.03 -5.98
N CYS A 86 -3.88 14.57 -6.18
CA CYS A 86 -4.66 14.68 -7.42
C CYS A 86 -6.08 15.17 -7.12
N LYS A 87 -6.59 16.11 -7.92
CA LYS A 87 -7.90 16.73 -7.75
C LYS A 87 -9.07 15.78 -8.07
N ASP A 88 -8.87 14.88 -9.03
CA ASP A 88 -9.88 13.98 -9.57
C ASP A 88 -9.23 12.73 -10.20
N ALA A 89 -10.04 11.85 -10.77
CA ALA A 89 -9.60 10.61 -11.42
C ALA A 89 -8.81 10.88 -12.71
N GLU A 90 -9.17 11.95 -13.42
CA GLU A 90 -8.50 12.41 -14.63
C GLU A 90 -7.06 12.83 -14.35
N GLU A 91 -6.82 13.56 -13.26
CA GLU A 91 -5.46 13.92 -12.84
C GLU A 91 -4.66 12.69 -12.36
N VAL A 92 -5.29 11.73 -11.69
CA VAL A 92 -4.62 10.45 -11.34
C VAL A 92 -4.15 9.75 -12.62
N LYS A 93 -5.02 9.62 -13.62
CA LYS A 93 -4.67 8.99 -14.90
C LYS A 93 -3.56 9.75 -15.62
N ALA A 94 -3.67 11.08 -15.69
CA ALA A 94 -2.65 11.91 -16.34
C ALA A 94 -1.27 11.77 -15.67
N LYS A 95 -1.20 11.64 -14.34
CA LYS A 95 0.06 11.40 -13.63
C LYS A 95 0.58 9.97 -13.83
N MET A 96 -0.30 8.97 -13.84
CA MET A 96 0.09 7.60 -14.20
C MET A 96 0.70 7.54 -15.60
N ASP A 97 0.14 8.27 -16.57
CA ASP A 97 0.68 8.37 -17.92
C ASP A 97 2.02 9.15 -17.95
N GLN A 98 2.11 10.26 -17.21
CA GLN A 98 3.33 11.07 -17.11
C GLN A 98 4.51 10.30 -16.49
N PHE A 99 4.25 9.52 -15.45
CA PHE A 99 5.23 8.74 -14.70
C PHE A 99 5.18 7.23 -15.02
N SER A 100 4.70 6.91 -16.23
CA SER A 100 4.65 5.55 -16.79
C SER A 100 5.98 4.83 -16.64
N THR A 101 5.97 3.52 -16.41
CA THR A 101 7.17 2.67 -16.34
C THR A 101 8.04 2.76 -17.59
N PHE A 102 7.42 2.90 -18.77
CA PHE A 102 8.13 3.08 -20.03
C PHE A 102 8.17 4.57 -20.36
N HIS A 103 9.29 5.21 -20.00
CA HIS A 103 9.50 6.63 -20.19
C HIS A 103 10.95 6.93 -20.61
N ARG A 104 11.17 8.13 -21.17
CA ARG A 104 12.52 8.69 -21.34
C ARG A 104 13.06 9.16 -19.99
N PRO A 105 14.39 9.22 -19.77
CA PRO A 105 14.96 9.61 -18.48
C PRO A 105 14.31 10.86 -17.89
N TYR A 106 14.00 10.80 -16.60
CA TYR A 106 13.40 11.94 -15.91
C TYR A 106 14.38 13.12 -15.87
N ASN A 107 13.85 14.31 -16.18
CA ASN A 107 14.55 15.55 -15.90
C ASN A 107 14.43 15.90 -14.42
N LYS A 108 15.21 16.89 -13.97
CA LYS A 108 15.22 17.35 -12.57
C LYS A 108 13.82 17.69 -12.04
N LYS A 109 12.98 18.36 -12.84
CA LYS A 109 11.60 18.73 -12.46
C LYS A 109 10.71 17.51 -12.22
N HIS A 110 10.82 16.47 -13.06
CA HIS A 110 10.08 15.22 -12.87
C HIS A 110 10.52 14.51 -11.58
N ILE A 111 11.83 14.45 -11.33
CA ILE A 111 12.38 13.83 -10.11
C ILE A 111 11.90 14.58 -8.86
N GLU A 112 12.04 15.90 -8.85
CA GLU A 112 11.60 16.74 -7.72
C GLU A 112 10.10 16.62 -7.48
N SER A 113 9.30 16.66 -8.54
CA SER A 113 7.84 16.50 -8.44
C SER A 113 7.45 15.16 -7.84
N LEU A 114 8.02 14.05 -8.32
CA LEU A 114 7.71 12.72 -7.81
C LEU A 114 8.19 12.54 -6.37
N LEU A 115 9.37 13.08 -6.05
CA LEU A 115 9.93 13.04 -4.70
C LEU A 115 9.03 13.77 -3.69
N GLU A 116 8.52 14.95 -4.03
CA GLU A 116 7.62 15.70 -3.16
C GLU A 116 6.28 14.97 -2.97
N ILE A 117 5.76 14.31 -4.00
CA ILE A 117 4.56 13.46 -3.88
C ILE A 117 4.80 12.31 -2.89
N VAL A 118 5.90 11.58 -3.03
CA VAL A 118 6.22 10.44 -2.15
C VAL A 118 6.44 10.90 -0.70
N LYS A 119 7.19 11.99 -0.49
CA LYS A 119 7.36 12.60 0.84
C LYS A 119 6.03 13.03 1.43
N GLY A 120 5.17 13.66 0.61
CA GLY A 120 3.84 14.09 0.99
C GLY A 120 2.97 12.93 1.47
N ASN A 121 2.94 11.83 0.73
CA ASN A 121 2.16 10.63 1.09
C ASN A 121 2.58 10.09 2.47
N VAL A 122 3.87 10.01 2.77
CA VAL A 122 4.36 9.56 4.09
C VAL A 122 4.05 10.59 5.18
N LYS A 123 4.31 11.87 4.93
CA LYS A 123 4.09 12.95 5.91
C LYS A 123 2.63 13.07 6.30
N ASN A 124 1.73 13.04 5.32
CA ASN A 124 0.28 13.16 5.53
C ASN A 124 -0.28 11.98 6.33
N ASN A 125 0.31 10.79 6.17
CA ASN A 125 -0.14 9.56 6.83
C ASN A 125 0.67 9.18 8.06
N LYS A 126 1.56 10.05 8.55
CA LYS A 126 2.38 9.83 9.75
C LYS A 126 1.54 9.40 10.96
N GLY A 127 0.38 10.02 11.17
CA GLY A 127 -0.52 9.67 12.27
C GLY A 127 -1.02 8.23 12.21
N THR A 128 -1.49 7.80 11.03
CA THR A 128 -1.95 6.43 10.78
C THR A 128 -0.79 5.44 10.92
N LEU A 129 0.37 5.73 10.35
CA LEU A 129 1.55 4.87 10.45
C LEU A 129 1.96 4.65 11.92
N LEU A 130 2.06 5.73 12.70
CA LEU A 130 2.39 5.63 14.13
C LEU A 130 1.31 4.89 14.92
N LYS A 131 0.03 5.11 14.59
CA LYS A 131 -1.09 4.39 15.23
C LYS A 131 -0.97 2.89 15.00
N GLU A 132 -0.77 2.45 13.77
CA GLU A 132 -0.70 1.02 13.45
C GLU A 132 0.58 0.37 13.98
N ILE A 133 1.72 1.07 13.94
CA ILE A 133 2.97 0.60 14.59
C ILE A 133 2.74 0.38 16.10
N ASN A 134 2.19 1.38 16.80
CA ASN A 134 1.93 1.26 18.24
C ASN A 134 0.90 0.17 18.56
N ARG A 135 -0.12 0.00 17.70
CA ARG A 135 -1.13 -1.04 17.85
C ARG A 135 -0.49 -2.43 17.76
N VAL A 136 0.33 -2.71 16.75
CA VAL A 136 0.96 -4.04 16.59
C VAL A 136 1.98 -4.34 17.68
N VAL A 137 2.74 -3.33 18.16
CA VAL A 137 3.66 -3.50 19.30
C VAL A 137 2.90 -3.95 20.55
N ARG A 138 1.80 -3.29 20.89
CA ARG A 138 0.97 -3.67 22.05
C ARG A 138 0.35 -5.05 21.92
N LEU A 139 -0.04 -5.45 20.69
CA LEU A 139 -0.57 -6.80 20.44
C LEU A 139 0.51 -7.87 20.61
N ARG A 140 1.76 -7.56 20.20
CA ARG A 140 2.91 -8.46 20.37
C ARG A 140 3.26 -8.67 21.84
N GLU A 141 3.26 -7.60 22.63
CA GLU A 141 3.50 -7.64 24.08
C GLU A 141 2.49 -8.57 24.77
N LYS A 142 1.19 -8.42 24.49
CA LYS A 142 0.12 -9.28 25.03
C LYS A 142 0.19 -10.75 24.61
N LYS A 143 0.80 -11.06 23.47
CA LYS A 143 1.01 -12.45 23.01
C LYS A 143 2.20 -13.13 23.69
N SER A 144 3.08 -12.35 24.30
CA SER A 144 4.31 -12.83 24.93
C SER A 144 4.17 -13.04 26.44
N GLU A 145 3.05 -12.60 27.02
CA GLU A 145 2.59 -12.86 28.40
C GLU A 145 1.80 -14.18 28.46
#